data_AF-X1EXW3-F1
#
_entry.id   AF-X1EXW3-F1
#
_cell.length_a   1.000
_cell.length_b   1.000
_cell.length_c   1.000
_cell.angle_alpha   90.00
_cell.angle_beta   90.00
_cell.angle_gamma   90.00
#
_symmetry.space_group_name_H-M   'P 1'
#
loop_
_entity.id
_entity.type
_entity.pdbx_description
1 polymer ?
#
loop_
_entity_poly.entity_id
_entity_poly.type
_entity_poly.pdbx_seq_one_letter_code
_entity_poly.pdbx_strand_id
1 'polypeptide(L)'
;TAFMASFSKSLIRDGKIELHGPGSRLPKHVNDVFENFKTSDIRKKPGHEPILKNILIKDKNSVAIEIPIWKKINNDHITGHIDLIQIENGIVKVIDYKPEGNFLFSLPQVATYGLFIESMFNLHEIKCISFNRKEAWEYDPHILLTDVKDYLISQRIIERKWEEFLQ
;
A
#
# COMPACT_ATOMS: atom_id res chain seq x y z
N THR A 1 -4.38 -5.39 18.75
CA THR A 1 -3.91 -6.16 19.93
C THR A 1 -2.40 -6.04 20.04
N ALA A 2 -1.82 -6.12 21.25
CA ALA A 2 -0.39 -5.84 21.51
C ALA A 2 0.58 -6.65 20.62
N PHE A 3 0.21 -7.87 20.24
CA PHE A 3 0.99 -8.73 19.35
C PHE A 3 1.19 -8.14 17.95
N MET A 4 0.15 -7.56 17.34
CA MET A 4 0.24 -6.92 16.02
C MET A 4 1.16 -5.69 16.04
N ALA A 5 1.12 -4.92 17.12
CA ALA A 5 2.02 -3.78 17.29
C ALA A 5 3.48 -4.21 17.46
N SER A 6 3.72 -5.33 18.16
CA SER A 6 5.05 -5.91 18.30
C SER A 6 5.60 -6.40 16.97
N PHE A 7 4.77 -7.09 16.18
CA PHE A 7 5.15 -7.60 14.86
C PHE A 7 5.41 -6.48 13.86
N SER A 8 4.55 -5.46 13.81
CA SER A 8 4.76 -4.26 12.99
C SER A 8 6.12 -3.60 13.30
N LYS A 9 6.47 -3.47 14.59
CA LYS A 9 7.77 -2.91 15.00
C LYS A 9 8.94 -3.81 14.62
N SER A 10 8.82 -5.13 14.69
CA SER A 10 9.91 -6.02 14.26
C SER A 10 10.16 -5.90 12.77
N LEU A 11 9.11 -5.86 11.94
CA LEU A 11 9.28 -5.69 10.49
C LEU A 11 10.04 -4.41 10.11
N ILE A 12 9.74 -3.29 10.80
CA ILE A 12 10.47 -2.02 10.60
C ILE A 12 11.91 -2.13 11.09
N ARG A 13 12.12 -2.64 12.32
CA ARG A 13 13.46 -2.77 12.91
C ARG A 13 14.37 -3.67 12.08
N ASP A 14 13.81 -4.73 11.51
CA ASP A 14 14.54 -5.74 10.76
C ASP A 14 14.69 -5.34 9.27
N GLY A 15 14.26 -4.13 8.89
CA GLY A 15 14.45 -3.55 7.55
C GLY A 15 13.52 -4.12 6.47
N LYS A 16 12.51 -4.90 6.86
CA LYS A 16 11.50 -5.45 5.93
C LYS A 16 10.51 -4.39 5.45
N ILE A 17 10.34 -3.34 6.25
CA ILE A 17 9.50 -2.19 5.96
C ILE A 17 10.31 -0.93 6.18
N GLU A 18 10.44 -0.13 5.13
CA GLU A 18 11.03 1.19 5.21
C GLU A 18 9.97 2.20 5.65
N LEU A 19 10.24 2.85 6.78
CA LEU A 19 9.36 3.88 7.33
C LEU A 19 9.80 5.26 6.88
N HIS A 20 8.93 5.95 6.16
CA HIS A 20 9.13 7.34 5.77
C HIS A 20 8.26 8.28 6.61
N GLY A 21 8.89 9.25 7.26
CA GLY A 21 8.20 10.20 8.14
C GLY A 21 7.38 11.27 7.41
N PRO A 22 6.82 12.24 8.16
CA PRO A 22 5.88 13.24 7.63
C PRO A 22 6.44 14.16 6.54
N GLY A 23 7.77 14.32 6.50
CA GLY A 23 8.47 15.13 5.49
C GLY A 23 8.68 14.43 4.14
N SER A 24 8.33 13.15 4.03
CA SER A 24 8.44 12.40 2.78
C SER A 24 7.36 12.80 1.77
N ARG A 25 7.57 12.48 0.49
CA ARG A 25 6.78 13.01 -0.64
C ARG A 25 5.28 12.75 -0.50
N LEU A 26 4.88 11.49 -0.27
CA LEU A 26 3.47 11.09 -0.19
C LEU A 26 2.73 11.77 0.98
N PRO A 27 3.19 11.67 2.25
CA PRO A 27 2.63 12.45 3.36
C PRO A 27 2.59 13.96 3.11
N LYS A 28 3.60 14.53 2.45
CA LYS A 28 3.60 15.96 2.11
C LYS A 28 2.45 16.34 1.18
N HIS A 29 2.21 15.56 0.11
CA HIS A 29 1.06 15.78 -0.77
C HIS A 29 -0.28 15.72 -0.01
N VAL A 30 -0.41 14.77 0.91
CA VAL A 30 -1.60 14.68 1.78
C VAL A 30 -1.75 15.95 2.60
N ASN A 31 -0.70 16.40 3.28
CA ASN A 31 -0.73 17.61 4.10
C ASN A 31 -1.08 18.86 3.27
N ASP A 32 -0.51 19.01 2.08
CA ASP A 32 -0.82 20.14 1.18
C ASP A 32 -2.31 20.20 0.85
N VAL A 33 -2.95 19.05 0.58
CA VAL A 33 -4.40 19.00 0.32
C VAL A 33 -5.20 19.35 1.57
N PHE A 34 -4.83 18.84 2.73
CA PHE A 34 -5.50 19.18 3.99
C PHE A 34 -5.43 20.69 4.29
N GLU A 35 -4.28 21.32 4.09
CA GLU A 35 -4.13 22.78 4.29
C GLU A 35 -4.93 23.58 3.23
N ASN A 36 -4.99 23.12 1.99
CA ASN A 36 -5.83 23.76 0.96
C ASN A 36 -7.34 23.67 1.30
N PHE A 37 -7.80 22.54 1.82
CA PHE A 37 -9.19 22.38 2.27
C PHE A 37 -9.51 23.33 3.42
N LYS A 38 -8.59 23.44 4.39
CA LYS A 38 -8.72 24.33 5.54
C LYS A 38 -8.75 25.80 5.14
N THR A 39 -7.87 26.22 4.22
CA THR A 39 -7.79 27.61 3.75
C THR A 39 -8.96 28.00 2.83
N SER A 40 -9.58 27.04 2.16
CA SER A 40 -10.76 27.24 1.30
C SER A 40 -12.09 27.15 2.06
N ASP A 41 -12.06 27.11 3.39
CA ASP A 41 -13.22 26.91 4.29
C ASP A 41 -14.09 25.69 3.94
N ILE A 42 -13.47 24.65 3.38
CA ILE A 42 -14.12 23.37 3.11
C ILE A 42 -14.13 22.59 4.42
N ARG A 43 -15.29 22.58 5.09
CA ARG A 43 -15.47 21.95 6.40
C ARG A 43 -15.28 20.42 6.41
N LYS A 44 -15.30 19.78 5.25
CA LYS A 44 -15.14 18.33 5.11
C LYS A 44 -13.66 17.96 5.04
N LYS A 45 -13.26 16.87 5.70
CA LYS A 45 -11.92 16.30 5.49
C LYS A 45 -11.79 15.76 4.05
N PRO A 46 -10.66 15.97 3.37
CA PRO A 46 -10.45 15.40 2.04
C PRO A 46 -10.50 13.87 2.11
N GLY A 47 -11.15 13.24 1.14
CA GLY A 47 -11.15 11.78 0.93
C GLY A 47 -10.06 11.35 -0.06
N HIS A 48 -10.16 10.12 -0.59
CA HIS A 48 -9.22 9.57 -1.58
C HIS A 48 -9.06 10.46 -2.83
N GLU A 49 -10.15 10.76 -3.51
CA GLU A 49 -10.12 11.48 -4.80
C GLU A 49 -9.27 12.78 -4.80
N PRO A 50 -9.48 13.77 -3.90
CA PRO A 50 -8.67 14.98 -3.89
C PRO A 50 -7.20 14.72 -3.55
N ILE A 51 -6.91 13.70 -2.74
CA ILE A 51 -5.54 13.30 -2.40
C ILE A 51 -4.84 12.71 -3.61
N LEU A 52 -5.45 11.69 -4.23
CA LEU A 52 -4.88 10.97 -5.37
C LEU A 52 -4.73 11.87 -6.60
N LYS A 53 -5.71 12.73 -6.89
CA LYS A 53 -5.59 13.72 -7.97
C LYS A 53 -4.47 14.71 -7.71
N ASN A 54 -4.28 15.17 -6.47
CA ASN A 54 -3.18 16.08 -6.16
C ASN A 54 -1.82 15.42 -6.39
N ILE A 55 -1.67 14.18 -5.96
CA ILE A 55 -0.45 13.40 -6.17
C ILE A 55 -0.20 13.20 -7.66
N LEU A 56 -1.20 12.72 -8.41
CA LEU A 56 -1.09 12.50 -9.85
C LEU A 56 -0.67 13.76 -10.63
N ILE A 57 -1.17 14.94 -10.25
CA ILE A 57 -0.85 16.20 -10.93
C ILE A 57 0.54 16.72 -10.55
N LYS A 58 0.96 16.55 -9.29
CA LYS A 58 2.16 17.21 -8.76
C LYS A 58 3.39 16.31 -8.69
N ASP A 59 3.22 15.01 -8.57
CA ASP A 59 4.31 14.07 -8.50
C ASP A 59 4.62 13.52 -9.89
N LYS A 60 5.80 13.87 -10.41
CA LYS A 60 6.22 13.48 -11.77
C LYS A 60 6.36 11.96 -11.99
N ASN A 61 6.43 11.17 -10.93
CA ASN A 61 6.57 9.72 -11.02
C ASN A 61 5.21 9.02 -10.99
N SER A 62 4.13 9.73 -10.63
CA SER A 62 2.77 9.20 -10.61
C SER A 62 2.21 9.09 -12.03
N VAL A 63 1.70 7.91 -12.37
CA VAL A 63 1.27 7.60 -13.74
C VAL A 63 -0.22 7.29 -13.87
N ALA A 64 -0.84 6.74 -12.83
CA ALA A 64 -2.25 6.37 -12.84
C ALA A 64 -2.82 6.26 -11.42
N ILE A 65 -4.12 6.50 -11.28
CA ILE A 65 -4.88 6.38 -10.02
C ILE A 65 -6.15 5.57 -10.25
N GLU A 66 -6.71 5.00 -9.18
CA GLU A 66 -8.01 4.28 -9.18
C GLU A 66 -8.08 3.18 -10.25
N ILE A 67 -7.01 2.39 -10.36
CA ILE A 67 -6.83 1.42 -11.46
C ILE A 67 -7.58 0.14 -11.11
N PRO A 68 -8.60 -0.25 -11.89
CA PRO A 68 -9.27 -1.52 -11.67
C PRO A 68 -8.32 -2.66 -11.99
N ILE A 69 -8.29 -3.68 -11.13
CA ILE A 69 -7.56 -4.91 -11.36
C ILE A 69 -8.48 -6.10 -11.20
N TRP A 70 -8.21 -7.15 -11.97
CA TRP A 70 -8.85 -8.44 -11.79
C TRP A 70 -7.92 -9.58 -12.20
N LYS A 71 -7.96 -10.68 -11.46
CA LYS A 71 -7.30 -11.95 -11.80
C LYS A 71 -8.31 -13.07 -11.63
N LYS A 72 -8.47 -13.89 -12.66
CA LYS A 72 -9.26 -15.13 -12.57
C LYS A 72 -8.39 -16.22 -11.98
N ILE A 73 -8.89 -16.91 -10.96
CA ILE A 73 -8.21 -18.01 -10.28
C ILE A 73 -9.20 -19.14 -10.15
N ASN A 74 -8.95 -20.26 -10.84
CA ASN A 74 -9.91 -21.35 -10.99
C ASN A 74 -11.27 -20.83 -11.51
N ASN A 75 -12.33 -20.97 -10.71
CA ASN A 75 -13.67 -20.46 -11.01
C ASN A 75 -13.99 -19.11 -10.37
N ASP A 76 -13.08 -18.55 -9.57
CA ASP A 76 -13.28 -17.30 -8.84
C ASP A 76 -12.56 -16.13 -9.53
N HIS A 77 -12.99 -14.92 -9.17
CA HIS A 77 -12.35 -13.68 -9.60
C HIS A 77 -11.97 -12.87 -8.37
N ILE A 78 -10.72 -12.45 -8.34
CA ILE A 78 -10.29 -11.40 -7.43
C ILE A 78 -10.35 -10.11 -8.20
N THR A 79 -10.94 -9.11 -7.57
CA THR A 79 -11.08 -7.78 -8.12
C THR A 79 -10.65 -6.76 -7.07
N GLY A 80 -10.30 -5.56 -7.52
CA GLY A 80 -9.88 -4.48 -6.66
C GLY A 80 -9.62 -3.21 -7.43
N HIS A 81 -9.29 -2.15 -6.70
CA HIS A 81 -8.82 -0.89 -7.25
C HIS A 81 -7.50 -0.54 -6.57
N ILE A 82 -6.48 -0.28 -7.37
CA ILE A 82 -5.20 0.26 -6.89
C ILE A 82 -5.33 1.77 -6.87
N ASP A 83 -5.12 2.40 -5.71
CA ASP A 83 -5.28 3.85 -5.56
C ASP A 83 -4.29 4.62 -6.44
N LEU A 84 -3.01 4.20 -6.50
CA LEU A 84 -1.96 4.92 -7.20
C LEU A 84 -0.86 3.97 -7.69
N ILE A 85 -0.38 4.21 -8.91
CA ILE A 85 0.89 3.66 -9.41
C ILE A 85 1.91 4.78 -9.59
N GLN A 86 3.13 4.55 -9.09
CA GLN A 86 4.30 5.34 -9.42
C GLN A 86 5.35 4.50 -10.15
N ILE A 87 6.15 5.14 -11.00
CA ILE A 87 7.34 4.54 -11.60
C ILE A 87 8.52 5.46 -11.31
N GLU A 88 9.49 4.98 -10.54
CA GLU A 88 10.66 5.75 -10.14
C GLU A 88 11.92 4.89 -10.29
N ASN A 89 12.88 5.37 -11.08
CA ASN A 89 14.16 4.68 -11.33
C ASN A 89 14.02 3.22 -11.81
N GLY A 90 12.97 2.92 -12.60
CA GLY A 90 12.68 1.56 -13.08
C GLY A 90 11.85 0.70 -12.13
N ILE A 91 11.63 1.16 -10.89
CA ILE A 91 10.82 0.46 -9.89
C ILE A 91 9.37 0.86 -10.04
N VAL A 92 8.49 -0.12 -10.22
CA VAL A 92 7.03 0.09 -10.16
C VAL A 92 6.59 0.07 -8.71
N LYS A 93 5.83 1.08 -8.29
CA LYS A 93 5.32 1.21 -6.92
C LYS A 93 3.79 1.12 -6.93
N VAL A 94 3.25 0.13 -6.23
CA VAL A 94 1.82 -0.06 -5.98
C VAL A 94 1.46 0.58 -4.66
N ILE A 95 0.65 1.64 -4.69
CA ILE A 95 0.50 2.55 -3.58
C ILE A 95 -0.98 2.65 -3.19
N ASP A 96 -1.25 2.66 -1.88
CA ASP A 96 -2.60 2.72 -1.31
C ASP A 96 -2.68 3.75 -0.17
N TYR A 97 -3.69 4.62 -0.23
CA TYR A 97 -3.93 5.65 0.75
C TYR A 97 -4.82 5.13 1.89
N LYS A 98 -4.22 5.03 3.09
CA LYS A 98 -4.86 4.49 4.29
C LYS A 98 -4.96 5.56 5.39
N PRO A 99 -5.95 6.45 5.34
CA PRO A 99 -6.07 7.59 6.26
C PRO A 99 -6.22 7.19 7.74
N GLU A 100 -6.78 6.01 8.01
CA GLU A 100 -6.90 5.39 9.33
C GLU A 100 -5.54 4.97 9.92
N GLY A 101 -4.53 4.78 9.07
CA GLY A 101 -3.20 4.34 9.43
C GLY A 101 -3.11 2.83 9.72
N ASN A 102 -2.00 2.43 10.34
CA ASN A 102 -1.68 1.02 10.63
C ASN A 102 -1.60 0.14 9.38
N PHE A 103 -0.46 0.27 8.67
CA PHE A 103 -0.19 -0.47 7.44
C PHE A 103 -0.39 -1.99 7.56
N LEU A 104 -0.27 -2.58 8.75
CA LEU A 104 -0.29 -4.04 8.89
C LEU A 104 -1.66 -4.63 8.51
N PHE A 105 -2.74 -3.85 8.64
CA PHE A 105 -4.07 -4.25 8.20
C PHE A 105 -4.27 -4.10 6.69
N SER A 106 -3.63 -3.11 6.07
CA SER A 106 -3.70 -2.90 4.61
C SER A 106 -2.70 -3.77 3.85
N LEU A 107 -1.60 -4.15 4.48
CA LEU A 107 -0.46 -4.82 3.85
C LEU A 107 -0.89 -6.03 3.02
N PRO A 108 -1.73 -6.97 3.48
CA PRO A 108 -2.13 -8.12 2.67
C PRO A 108 -2.82 -7.72 1.36
N GLN A 109 -3.67 -6.70 1.39
CA GLN A 109 -4.36 -6.20 0.20
C GLN A 109 -3.35 -5.58 -0.79
N VAL A 110 -2.54 -4.62 -0.32
CA VAL A 110 -1.61 -3.89 -1.19
C VAL A 110 -0.51 -4.81 -1.74
N ALA A 111 0.00 -5.73 -0.92
CA ALA A 111 0.98 -6.73 -1.34
C ALA A 111 0.40 -7.69 -2.38
N THR A 112 -0.87 -8.12 -2.23
CA THR A 112 -1.56 -8.93 -3.25
C THR A 112 -1.62 -8.19 -4.59
N TYR A 113 -1.94 -6.89 -4.57
CA TYR A 113 -1.92 -6.07 -5.79
C TYR A 113 -0.51 -5.98 -6.39
N GLY A 114 0.51 -5.85 -5.55
CA GLY A 114 1.92 -5.94 -5.95
C GLY A 114 2.22 -7.23 -6.70
N LEU A 115 1.99 -8.39 -6.08
CA LEU A 115 2.24 -9.71 -6.69
C LEU A 115 1.47 -9.90 -8.00
N PHE A 116 0.26 -9.33 -8.11
CA PHE A 116 -0.54 -9.40 -9.34
C PHE A 116 0.06 -8.57 -10.46
N ILE A 117 0.45 -7.32 -10.18
CA ILE A 117 1.08 -6.45 -11.16
C ILE A 117 2.44 -7.01 -11.59
N GLU A 118 3.21 -7.53 -10.63
CA GLU A 118 4.49 -8.19 -10.91
C GLU A 118 4.33 -9.35 -11.89
N SER A 119 3.41 -10.29 -11.61
CA SER A 119 3.17 -11.44 -12.47
C SER A 119 2.52 -11.07 -13.81
N MET A 120 1.56 -10.14 -13.83
CA MET A 120 0.83 -9.74 -15.04
C MET A 120 1.73 -9.05 -16.07
N PHE A 121 2.69 -8.25 -15.60
CA PHE A 121 3.59 -7.47 -16.47
C PHE A 121 5.02 -8.01 -16.52
N ASN A 122 5.28 -9.14 -15.85
CA ASN A 122 6.61 -9.75 -15.75
C ASN A 122 7.67 -8.74 -15.28
N LEU A 123 7.37 -8.03 -14.20
CA LEU A 123 8.25 -7.01 -13.64
C LEU A 123 9.34 -7.67 -12.78
N HIS A 124 10.52 -7.05 -12.74
CA HIS A 124 11.64 -7.52 -11.91
C HIS A 124 11.84 -6.67 -10.65
N GLU A 125 11.34 -5.43 -10.64
CA GLU A 125 11.48 -4.51 -9.52
C GLU A 125 10.13 -3.88 -9.19
N ILE A 126 9.58 -4.27 -8.04
CA ILE A 126 8.31 -3.77 -7.54
C ILE A 126 8.39 -3.46 -6.05
N LYS A 127 7.68 -2.42 -5.62
CA LYS A 127 7.45 -2.11 -4.21
C LYS A 127 5.98 -1.80 -3.97
N CYS A 128 5.56 -2.04 -2.74
CA CYS A 128 4.25 -1.66 -2.24
C CYS A 128 4.41 -0.54 -1.21
N ILE A 129 3.50 0.42 -1.22
CA ILE A 129 3.48 1.50 -0.23
C ILE A 129 2.07 1.65 0.32
N SER A 130 1.92 1.52 1.64
CA SER A 130 0.77 2.07 2.35
C SER A 130 1.16 3.45 2.87
N PHE A 131 0.31 4.47 2.77
CA PHE A 131 0.65 5.79 3.30
C PHE A 131 -0.55 6.55 3.87
N ASN A 132 -0.24 7.52 4.72
CA ASN A 132 -1.21 8.45 5.29
C ASN A 132 -0.61 9.85 5.44
N ARG A 133 -1.27 10.72 6.22
CA ARG A 133 -0.82 12.11 6.46
C ARG A 133 0.50 12.22 7.22
N LYS A 134 0.83 11.23 8.05
CA LYS A 134 1.96 11.24 8.98
C LYS A 134 3.15 10.46 8.43
N GLU A 135 2.91 9.38 7.71
CA GLU A 135 3.98 8.44 7.36
C GLU A 135 3.60 7.59 6.14
N ALA A 136 4.62 6.98 5.55
CA ALA A 136 4.50 5.97 4.51
C ALA A 136 5.35 4.76 4.87
N TRP A 137 4.87 3.58 4.51
CA TRP A 137 5.51 2.29 4.76
C TRP A 137 5.75 1.62 3.41
N GLU A 138 7.01 1.59 2.97
CA GLU A 138 7.43 0.94 1.73
C GLU A 138 7.95 -0.47 2.03
N TYR A 139 7.56 -1.45 1.22
CA TYR A 139 7.95 -2.85 1.42
C TYR A 139 7.89 -3.65 0.12
N ASP A 140 8.56 -4.81 0.15
CA ASP A 140 8.47 -5.79 -0.91
C ASP A 140 7.14 -6.57 -0.83
N PRO A 141 6.40 -6.77 -1.94
CA PRO A 141 5.16 -7.55 -1.89
C PRO A 141 5.35 -9.00 -1.39
N HIS A 142 6.55 -9.58 -1.54
CA HIS A 142 6.84 -10.94 -1.06
C HIS A 142 6.83 -11.08 0.46
N ILE A 143 6.83 -9.97 1.21
CA ILE A 143 6.66 -9.98 2.68
C ILE A 143 5.39 -10.73 3.10
N LEU A 144 4.38 -10.76 2.22
CA LEU A 144 3.14 -11.49 2.44
C LEU A 144 3.38 -13.01 2.45
N LEU A 145 4.25 -13.51 1.56
CA LEU A 145 4.59 -14.93 1.41
C LEU A 145 5.65 -15.40 2.41
N THR A 146 6.42 -14.49 2.99
CA THR A 146 7.47 -14.77 3.99
C THR A 146 7.02 -14.36 5.38
N ASP A 147 7.34 -13.12 5.79
CA ASP A 147 7.31 -12.68 7.17
C ASP A 147 5.89 -12.69 7.75
N VAL A 148 4.88 -12.29 6.97
CA VAL A 148 3.47 -12.33 7.38
C VAL A 148 2.97 -13.77 7.50
N LYS A 149 3.27 -14.62 6.52
CA LYS A 149 2.89 -16.03 6.54
C LYS A 149 3.49 -16.74 7.75
N ASP A 150 4.79 -16.58 7.97
CA ASP A 150 5.52 -17.17 9.09
C ASP A 150 4.97 -16.68 10.43
N TYR A 151 4.65 -15.39 10.52
CA TYR A 151 3.98 -14.84 11.70
C TYR A 151 2.64 -15.51 11.95
N LEU A 152 1.75 -15.61 10.95
CA LEU A 152 0.45 -16.26 11.11
C LEU A 152 0.58 -17.74 11.51
N ILE A 153 1.54 -18.47 10.95
CA ILE A 153 1.86 -19.85 11.35
C ILE A 153 2.31 -19.89 12.81
N SER A 154 3.17 -18.97 13.25
CA SER A 154 3.61 -18.88 14.65
C SER A 154 2.44 -18.63 15.62
N GLN A 155 1.40 -17.94 15.16
CA GLN A 155 0.17 -17.68 15.90
C GLN A 155 -0.86 -18.82 15.79
N ARG A 156 -0.49 -19.94 15.16
CA ARG A 156 -1.37 -21.11 14.90
C ARG A 156 -2.62 -20.75 14.08
N ILE A 157 -2.53 -19.71 13.24
CA ILE A 157 -3.58 -19.34 12.30
C ILE A 157 -3.36 -20.17 11.04
N ILE A 158 -4.12 -21.27 10.93
CA ILE A 158 -3.93 -22.29 9.89
C ILE A 158 -4.70 -21.94 8.60
N GLU A 159 -5.90 -21.38 8.74
CA GLU A 159 -6.74 -21.01 7.59
C GLU A 159 -6.24 -19.69 6.98
N ARG A 160 -5.68 -19.77 5.77
CA ARG A 160 -5.11 -18.65 5.03
C ARG A 160 -5.57 -18.72 3.58
N LYS A 161 -6.88 -18.59 3.37
CA LYS A 161 -7.53 -18.65 2.04
C LYS A 161 -6.89 -17.74 1.00
N TRP A 162 -6.32 -16.61 1.43
CA TRP A 162 -5.61 -15.71 0.53
C TRP A 162 -4.39 -16.34 -0.15
N GLU A 163 -3.81 -17.41 0.39
CA GLU A 163 -2.71 -18.12 -0.28
C GLU A 163 -3.16 -18.83 -1.55
N GLU A 164 -4.41 -19.32 -1.61
CA GLU A 164 -4.99 -19.96 -2.80
C GLU A 164 -5.05 -18.98 -3.99
N PHE A 165 -5.09 -17.69 -3.68
CA PHE A 165 -5.17 -16.60 -4.63
C PHE A 165 -3.82 -16.12 -5.17
N LEU A 166 -2.72 -16.62 -4.63
CA LEU A 166 -1.36 -16.24 -5.05
C LEU A 166 -0.67 -17.33 -5.87
N GLN A 167 -1.36 -18.43 -6.14
CA GLN A 167 -0.90 -19.50 -7.02
C GLN A 167 -0.87 -19.06 -8.50
#